data_AF-A0A1H8PQX0-F1
#
_entry.id   AF-A0A1H8PQX0-F1
#
_cell.length_a   1.000
_cell.length_b   1.000
_cell.length_c   1.000
_cell.angle_alpha   90.00
_cell.angle_beta   90.00
_cell.angle_gamma   90.00
#
_symmetry.space_group_name_H-M   'P 1'
#
loop_
_entity.id
_entity.type
_entity.pdbx_description
1 polymer ?
#
loop_
_entity_poly.entity_id
_entity_poly.type
_entity_poly.pdbx_seq_one_letter_code
_entity_poly.pdbx_strand_id
1 'polypeptide(L)'
;MTSTDTPGPGGVDDTALAELRAHEAWHGPNLIRGIERHHPETHPGIPLALFDAYAERLGYDVDRSHADVEAKLVDDTEWQSDAVYYRVGDHVSAYPASWHDQYEEGGLRGLVGEMRRQLGHDVSRDELLRALGSIAGVDRRTADAMLTDARRRERVVVRPRTNPEAFVYPAKLTE
;
A
#
# COMPACT_ATOMS: atom_id res chain seq x y z
N MET A 1 7.52 36.36 -9.14
CA MET A 1 7.19 35.80 -7.81
C MET A 1 6.58 34.44 -8.06
N THR A 2 7.40 33.40 -8.08
CA THR A 2 6.98 32.00 -8.18
C THR A 2 6.66 31.54 -6.76
N SER A 3 5.37 31.46 -6.43
CA SER A 3 4.94 30.78 -5.20
C SER A 3 5.23 29.30 -5.37
N THR A 4 6.26 28.82 -4.69
CA THR A 4 6.39 27.42 -4.29
C THR A 4 5.28 27.17 -3.27
N ASP A 5 4.17 26.64 -3.76
CA ASP A 5 3.11 26.08 -2.94
C ASP A 5 3.65 24.74 -2.41
N THR A 6 4.42 24.81 -1.33
CA THR A 6 4.77 23.62 -0.56
C THR A 6 3.52 23.26 0.24
N PRO A 7 2.87 22.11 -0.01
CA PRO A 7 1.71 21.70 0.77
C PRO A 7 2.16 21.58 2.23
N GLY A 8 1.36 22.12 3.15
CA GLY A 8 1.55 21.85 4.58
C GLY A 8 1.54 20.34 4.86
N PRO A 9 2.05 19.91 6.03
CA PRO A 9 1.99 18.52 6.42
C PRO A 9 0.51 18.06 6.42
N GLY A 10 0.13 17.20 5.48
CA GLY A 10 -1.26 16.72 5.30
C GLY A 10 -2.06 17.34 4.14
N GLY A 11 -1.43 18.04 3.20
CA GLY A 11 -2.09 18.53 1.97
C GLY A 11 -2.12 17.47 0.85
N VAL A 12 -3.08 17.59 -0.07
CA VAL A 12 -3.20 16.75 -1.28
C VAL A 12 -1.95 16.91 -2.16
N ASP A 13 -1.25 15.81 -2.43
CA ASP A 13 -0.15 15.76 -3.40
C ASP A 13 -0.70 15.79 -4.85
N ASP A 14 -0.24 16.75 -5.64
CA ASP A 14 -0.70 16.97 -7.02
C ASP A 14 -0.22 15.86 -7.99
N THR A 15 0.91 15.20 -7.71
CA THR A 15 1.40 14.06 -8.51
C THR A 15 0.49 12.86 -8.30
N ALA A 16 0.16 12.56 -7.05
CA ALA A 16 -0.82 11.55 -6.69
C ALA A 16 -2.17 11.88 -7.32
N LEU A 17 -2.64 13.12 -7.23
CA LEU A 17 -3.90 13.55 -7.82
C LEU A 17 -3.93 13.36 -9.35
N ALA A 18 -2.82 13.66 -10.04
CA ALA A 18 -2.69 13.41 -11.47
C ALA A 18 -2.70 11.92 -11.81
N GLU A 19 -2.02 11.09 -11.02
CA GLU A 19 -2.01 9.62 -11.17
C GLU A 19 -3.41 9.03 -10.96
N LEU A 20 -4.09 9.42 -9.87
CA LEU A 20 -5.44 8.97 -9.55
C LEU A 20 -6.44 9.37 -10.66
N ARG A 21 -6.32 10.58 -11.24
CA ARG A 21 -7.16 11.02 -12.37
C ARG A 21 -6.87 10.28 -13.67
N ALA A 22 -5.63 9.90 -13.92
CA ALA A 22 -5.25 9.15 -15.11
C ALA A 22 -5.80 7.70 -15.08
N HIS A 23 -6.23 7.23 -13.92
CA HIS A 23 -6.72 5.88 -13.72
C HIS A 23 -8.19 5.89 -13.29
N GLU A 24 -9.11 5.98 -14.25
CA GLU A 24 -10.57 5.97 -14.03
C GLU A 24 -11.08 4.78 -13.20
N ALA A 25 -10.32 3.68 -13.10
CA ALA A 25 -10.68 2.49 -12.32
C ALA A 25 -10.26 2.55 -10.84
N TRP A 26 -9.65 3.65 -10.38
CA TRP A 26 -9.17 3.77 -9.01
C TRP A 26 -10.28 4.22 -8.07
N HIS A 27 -11.03 3.22 -7.61
CA HIS A 27 -12.05 3.36 -6.58
C HIS A 27 -11.75 2.44 -5.40
N GLY A 28 -12.43 2.68 -4.29
CA GLY A 28 -12.36 1.78 -3.14
C GLY A 28 -10.96 1.75 -2.52
N PRO A 29 -10.51 0.58 -2.05
CA PRO A 29 -9.15 0.41 -1.51
C PRO A 29 -8.01 0.77 -2.49
N ASN A 30 -8.25 0.76 -3.81
CA ASN A 30 -7.23 1.19 -4.77
C ASN A 30 -6.93 2.68 -4.72
N LEU A 31 -7.91 3.52 -4.37
CA LEU A 31 -7.71 4.94 -4.13
C LEU A 31 -6.79 5.15 -2.93
N ILE A 32 -7.06 4.46 -1.81
CA ILE A 32 -6.21 4.50 -0.61
C ILE A 32 -4.78 4.04 -0.90
N ARG A 33 -4.59 2.95 -1.66
CA ARG A 33 -3.24 2.49 -2.09
C ARG A 33 -2.48 3.56 -2.86
N GLY A 34 -3.18 4.34 -3.66
CA GLY A 34 -2.60 5.46 -4.39
C GLY A 34 -2.15 6.55 -3.44
N ILE A 35 -3.03 6.96 -2.51
CA ILE A 35 -2.75 8.02 -1.54
C ILE A 35 -1.61 7.61 -0.58
N GLU A 36 -1.68 6.44 0.05
CA GLU A 36 -0.65 5.93 0.97
C GLU A 36 0.76 5.94 0.35
N ARG A 37 0.85 5.60 -0.94
CA ARG A 37 2.12 5.57 -1.67
C ARG A 37 2.80 6.94 -1.73
N HIS A 38 2.02 8.00 -1.84
CA HIS A 38 2.50 9.38 -1.95
C HIS A 38 2.56 10.11 -0.60
N HIS A 39 2.05 9.49 0.46
CA HIS A 39 2.04 10.02 1.82
C HIS A 39 2.76 9.11 2.82
N PRO A 40 4.05 8.78 2.63
CA PRO A 40 4.83 7.95 3.55
C PRO A 40 4.91 8.52 4.97
N GLU A 41 4.69 9.82 5.16
CA GLU A 41 4.65 10.47 6.48
C GLU A 41 3.41 10.11 7.30
N THR A 42 2.37 9.56 6.67
CA THR A 42 1.13 9.15 7.34
C THR A 42 1.13 7.69 7.78
N HIS A 43 2.19 6.95 7.43
CA HIS A 43 2.28 5.52 7.68
C HIS A 43 2.21 5.14 9.17
N PRO A 44 1.48 4.07 9.54
CA PRO A 44 0.67 3.19 8.68
C PRO A 44 -0.74 3.73 8.38
N GLY A 45 -1.20 3.52 7.15
CA GLY A 45 -2.49 4.02 6.69
C GLY A 45 -2.48 5.52 6.38
N ILE A 46 -3.66 6.07 6.08
CA ILE A 46 -3.88 7.51 5.93
C ILE A 46 -4.98 8.00 6.89
N PRO A 47 -4.91 9.25 7.38
CA PRO A 47 -6.03 9.89 8.05
C PRO A 47 -7.24 10.00 7.12
N LEU A 48 -8.44 9.81 7.66
CA LEU A 48 -9.68 9.94 6.87
C LEU A 48 -9.86 11.35 6.30
N ALA A 49 -9.42 12.38 7.03
CA ALA A 49 -9.42 13.75 6.53
C ALA A 49 -8.57 13.94 5.26
N LEU A 50 -7.47 13.18 5.12
CA LEU A 50 -6.66 13.22 3.90
C LEU A 50 -7.39 12.54 2.74
N PHE A 51 -8.04 11.41 2.99
CA PHE A 51 -8.91 10.74 2.01
C PHE A 51 -10.02 11.68 1.53
N ASP A 52 -10.69 12.39 2.43
CA ASP A 52 -11.76 13.34 2.10
C ASP A 52 -11.25 14.49 1.23
N ALA A 53 -10.05 15.01 1.52
CA ALA A 53 -9.43 16.05 0.71
C ALA A 53 -9.13 15.57 -0.73
N TYR A 54 -8.70 14.31 -0.90
CA TYR A 54 -8.55 13.70 -2.22
C TYR A 54 -9.89 13.50 -2.92
N ALA A 55 -10.90 13.00 -2.21
CA ALA A 55 -12.24 12.80 -2.74
C ALA A 55 -12.82 14.10 -3.30
N GLU A 56 -12.73 15.21 -2.54
CA GLU A 56 -13.16 16.54 -2.96
C GLU A 56 -12.42 16.99 -4.23
N ARG A 57 -11.08 16.88 -4.27
CA ARG A 57 -10.26 17.31 -5.41
C ARG A 57 -10.45 16.45 -6.66
N LEU A 58 -10.86 15.20 -6.49
CA LEU A 58 -11.26 14.30 -7.59
C LEU A 58 -12.69 14.54 -8.08
N GLY A 59 -13.47 15.37 -7.36
CA GLY A 59 -14.87 15.66 -7.69
C GLY A 59 -15.83 14.56 -7.24
N TYR A 60 -15.43 13.72 -6.29
CA TYR A 60 -16.33 12.77 -5.65
C TYR A 60 -17.16 13.45 -4.56
N ASP A 61 -18.32 12.86 -4.29
CA ASP A 61 -19.15 13.22 -3.14
C ASP A 61 -18.45 12.71 -1.87
N VAL A 62 -18.01 13.63 -1.01
CA VAL A 62 -17.21 13.31 0.19
C VAL A 62 -18.04 12.51 1.19
N ASP A 63 -19.28 12.92 1.47
CA ASP A 63 -20.16 12.22 2.42
C ASP A 63 -20.44 10.79 1.96
N ARG A 64 -20.68 10.60 0.65
CA ARG A 64 -20.88 9.27 0.08
C ARG A 64 -19.60 8.42 0.11
N SER A 65 -18.45 9.03 -0.14
CA SER A 65 -17.15 8.34 -0.11
C SER A 65 -16.81 7.89 1.31
N HIS A 66 -17.04 8.75 2.30
CA HIS A 66 -16.88 8.45 3.71
C HIS A 66 -17.83 7.32 4.14
N ALA A 67 -19.11 7.39 3.79
CA ALA A 67 -20.06 6.30 4.09
C ALA A 67 -19.65 4.95 3.44
N ASP A 68 -19.05 4.97 2.24
CA ASP A 68 -18.49 3.75 1.62
C ASP A 68 -17.32 3.19 2.43
N VAL A 69 -16.43 4.06 2.93
CA VAL A 69 -15.34 3.67 3.82
C VAL A 69 -15.88 3.03 5.08
N GLU A 70 -16.79 3.69 5.81
CA GLU A 70 -17.38 3.15 7.03
C GLU A 70 -18.06 1.79 6.82
N ALA A 71 -18.81 1.63 5.73
CA ALA A 71 -19.53 0.40 5.43
C ALA A 71 -18.61 -0.80 5.14
N LYS A 72 -17.38 -0.57 4.67
CA LYS A 72 -16.41 -1.60 4.29
C LYS A 72 -15.17 -1.62 5.19
N LEU A 73 -15.14 -0.80 6.24
CA LEU A 73 -14.05 -0.74 7.19
C LEU A 73 -14.11 -1.93 8.13
N VAL A 74 -13.04 -2.71 8.16
CA VAL A 74 -12.85 -3.82 9.08
C VAL A 74 -11.79 -3.48 10.11
N ASP A 75 -12.03 -3.90 11.34
CA ASP A 75 -11.07 -3.86 12.45
C ASP A 75 -10.50 -5.26 12.63
N ASP A 76 -9.76 -5.69 11.61
CA ASP A 76 -9.16 -7.01 11.54
C ASP A 76 -7.67 -6.86 11.23
N THR A 77 -6.86 -7.68 11.88
CA THR A 77 -5.43 -7.74 11.62
C THR A 77 -5.11 -8.76 10.54
N GLU A 78 -6.08 -9.54 10.04
CA GLU A 78 -5.89 -10.49 8.95
C GLU A 78 -6.55 -10.02 7.64
N TRP A 79 -5.95 -10.43 6.53
CA TRP A 79 -6.42 -10.14 5.18
C TRP A 79 -7.75 -10.84 4.91
N GLN A 80 -8.77 -10.03 4.63
CA GLN A 80 -10.10 -10.50 4.25
C GLN A 80 -10.29 -10.46 2.74
N SER A 81 -10.03 -9.30 2.10
CA SER A 81 -10.12 -9.15 0.65
C SER A 81 -9.53 -7.81 0.15
N ASP A 82 -9.43 -7.67 -1.16
CA ASP A 82 -9.13 -6.41 -1.86
C ASP A 82 -10.27 -5.37 -1.83
N ALA A 83 -11.44 -5.73 -1.30
CA ALA A 83 -12.66 -4.92 -1.36
C ALA A 83 -12.97 -4.18 -0.05
N VAL A 84 -12.22 -4.45 1.02
CA VAL A 84 -12.40 -3.84 2.34
C VAL A 84 -11.28 -2.86 2.66
N TYR A 85 -11.55 -1.98 3.61
CA TYR A 85 -10.55 -1.10 4.21
C TYR A 85 -10.19 -1.62 5.59
N TYR A 86 -8.97 -1.40 6.04
CA TYR A 86 -8.49 -1.85 7.35
C TYR A 86 -8.28 -0.65 8.26
N ARG A 87 -8.77 -0.76 9.50
CA ARG A 87 -8.41 0.20 10.56
C ARG A 87 -6.99 -0.10 11.05
N VAL A 88 -6.15 0.92 11.06
CA VAL A 88 -4.80 0.84 11.63
C VAL A 88 -4.60 2.05 12.55
N GLY A 89 -4.84 1.85 13.85
CA GLY A 89 -4.97 2.97 14.80
C GLY A 89 -6.14 3.88 14.41
N ASP A 90 -5.87 5.18 14.30
CA ASP A 90 -6.83 6.20 13.85
C ASP A 90 -6.84 6.38 12.31
N HIS A 91 -6.04 5.59 11.59
CA HIS A 91 -5.93 5.64 10.14
C HIS A 91 -6.70 4.53 9.44
N VAL A 92 -6.93 4.73 8.15
CA VAL A 92 -7.50 3.74 7.25
C VAL A 92 -6.42 3.32 6.26
N SER A 93 -6.28 2.01 6.07
CA SER A 93 -5.32 1.42 5.13
C SER A 93 -6.00 0.48 4.15
N ALA A 94 -5.36 0.26 3.00
CA ALA A 94 -5.76 -0.78 2.06
C ALA A 94 -5.24 -2.18 2.42
N TYR A 95 -4.41 -2.29 3.47
CA TYR A 95 -3.83 -3.54 3.96
C TYR A 95 -3.95 -3.64 5.48
N PRO A 96 -4.08 -4.87 6.04
CA PRO A 96 -4.26 -5.08 7.47
C PRO A 96 -3.03 -4.66 8.28
N ALA A 97 -3.22 -4.31 9.54
CA ALA A 97 -2.17 -3.86 10.46
C ALA A 97 -0.98 -4.85 10.53
N SER A 98 -1.25 -6.16 10.55
CA SER A 98 -0.20 -7.19 10.60
C SER A 98 0.80 -7.12 9.44
N TRP A 99 0.39 -6.69 8.24
CA TRP A 99 1.30 -6.58 7.11
C TRP A 99 2.26 -5.40 7.30
N HIS A 100 1.78 -4.30 7.88
CA HIS A 100 2.61 -3.16 8.27
C HIS A 100 3.59 -3.56 9.37
N ASP A 101 3.10 -4.19 10.44
CA ASP A 101 3.91 -4.64 11.58
C ASP A 101 5.02 -5.59 11.12
N GLN A 102 4.70 -6.59 10.30
CA GLN A 102 5.68 -7.56 9.81
C GLN A 102 6.69 -6.94 8.82
N TYR A 103 6.31 -5.88 8.11
CA TYR A 103 7.24 -5.11 7.31
C TYR A 103 8.19 -4.27 8.19
N GLU A 104 7.68 -3.63 9.25
CA GLU A 104 8.51 -2.85 10.17
C GLU A 104 9.53 -3.73 10.90
N GLU A 105 9.10 -4.87 11.43
CA GLU A 105 9.94 -5.79 12.19
C GLU A 105 10.92 -6.58 11.30
N GLY A 106 10.43 -7.09 10.17
CA GLY A 106 11.12 -8.09 9.35
C GLY A 106 11.50 -7.61 7.95
N GLY A 107 11.17 -6.37 7.59
CA GLY A 107 11.31 -5.84 6.24
C GLY A 107 10.52 -6.65 5.21
N LEU A 108 11.03 -6.63 3.97
CA LEU A 108 10.50 -7.41 2.84
C LEU A 108 10.31 -8.90 3.13
N ARG A 109 11.17 -9.48 3.96
CA ARG A 109 11.07 -10.90 4.31
C ARG A 109 9.87 -11.17 5.21
N GLY A 110 9.66 -10.33 6.23
CA GLY A 110 8.52 -10.41 7.13
C GLY A 110 7.21 -10.24 6.37
N LEU A 111 7.11 -9.18 5.56
CA LEU A 111 5.94 -8.91 4.72
C LEU A 111 5.58 -10.10 3.81
N VAL A 112 6.54 -10.66 3.06
CA VAL A 112 6.25 -11.81 2.19
C VAL A 112 5.84 -13.05 2.99
N GLY A 113 6.43 -13.25 4.17
CA GLY A 113 6.04 -14.34 5.06
C GLY A 113 4.57 -14.22 5.50
N GLU A 114 4.17 -13.02 5.90
CA GLU A 114 2.82 -12.75 6.40
C GLU A 114 1.77 -12.79 5.29
N MET A 115 2.05 -12.18 4.13
CA MET A 115 1.18 -12.28 2.96
C MET A 115 0.93 -13.73 2.59
N ARG A 116 1.97 -14.58 2.54
CA ARG A 116 1.79 -16.02 2.22
C ARG A 116 0.97 -16.75 3.27
N ARG A 117 1.17 -16.45 4.55
CA ARG A 117 0.40 -17.05 5.66
C ARG A 117 -1.08 -16.76 5.50
N GLN A 118 -1.44 -15.51 5.25
CA GLN A 118 -2.84 -15.08 5.23
C GLN A 118 -3.55 -15.34 3.90
N LEU A 119 -2.87 -15.16 2.77
CA LEU A 119 -3.45 -15.43 1.44
C LEU A 119 -3.65 -16.94 1.20
N GLY A 120 -2.89 -17.81 1.88
CA GLY A 120 -2.95 -19.26 1.70
C GLY A 120 -2.42 -19.75 0.35
N HIS A 121 -1.79 -18.86 -0.45
CA HIS A 121 -1.16 -19.17 -1.72
C HIS A 121 0.20 -18.46 -1.86
N ASP A 122 0.94 -18.81 -2.92
CA ASP A 122 2.20 -18.14 -3.23
C ASP A 122 1.93 -16.71 -3.68
N VAL A 123 2.73 -15.78 -3.16
CA VAL A 123 2.63 -14.35 -3.45
C VAL A 123 3.32 -14.07 -4.78
N SER A 124 2.57 -13.55 -5.75
CA SER A 124 3.16 -13.06 -7.00
C SER A 124 3.95 -11.78 -6.77
N ARG A 125 4.91 -11.51 -7.65
CA ARG A 125 5.70 -10.27 -7.63
C ARG A 125 4.79 -9.06 -7.77
N ASP A 126 3.72 -9.13 -8.56
CA ASP A 126 2.81 -8.00 -8.74
C ASP A 126 1.98 -7.70 -7.49
N GLU A 127 1.50 -8.73 -6.78
CA GLU A 127 0.86 -8.56 -5.47
C GLU A 127 1.83 -7.93 -4.46
N LEU A 128 3.05 -8.45 -4.38
CA LEU A 128 4.06 -7.91 -3.47
C LEU A 128 4.41 -6.46 -3.81
N LEU A 129 4.66 -6.12 -5.08
CA LEU A 129 5.02 -4.76 -5.46
C LEU A 129 3.89 -3.77 -5.20
N ARG A 130 2.63 -4.22 -5.33
CA ARG A 130 1.46 -3.40 -4.99
C ARG A 130 1.34 -3.17 -3.48
N ALA A 131 1.50 -4.22 -2.68
CA ALA A 131 1.50 -4.13 -1.23
C ALA A 131 2.66 -3.26 -0.73
N LEU A 132 3.88 -3.56 -1.17
CA LEU A 132 5.08 -2.84 -0.80
C LEU A 132 5.04 -1.36 -1.20
N GLY A 133 4.46 -1.03 -2.36
CA GLY A 133 4.37 0.37 -2.79
C GLY A 133 3.54 1.22 -1.81
N SER A 134 2.42 0.69 -1.32
CA SER A 134 1.64 1.37 -0.30
C SER A 134 2.32 1.23 1.07
N ILE A 135 2.72 0.04 1.52
CA ILE A 135 3.28 -0.22 2.86
C ILE A 135 4.62 0.50 3.11
N ALA A 136 5.47 0.64 2.10
CA ALA A 136 6.73 1.36 2.25
C ALA A 136 6.64 2.82 1.77
N GLY A 137 5.49 3.25 1.23
CA GLY A 137 5.30 4.59 0.68
C GLY A 137 6.28 4.88 -0.48
N VAL A 138 6.41 3.95 -1.42
CA VAL A 138 7.36 4.04 -2.54
C VAL A 138 6.72 3.75 -3.88
N ASP A 139 7.26 4.35 -4.95
CA ASP A 139 6.83 4.02 -6.30
C ASP A 139 7.18 2.58 -6.69
N ARG A 140 6.54 2.09 -7.77
CA ARG A 140 6.73 0.71 -8.26
C ARG A 140 8.19 0.41 -8.65
N ARG A 141 8.92 1.40 -9.16
CA ARG A 141 10.31 1.22 -9.60
C ARG A 141 11.23 1.03 -8.39
N THR A 142 11.00 1.80 -7.35
CA THR A 142 11.71 1.74 -6.06
C THR A 142 11.37 0.45 -5.34
N ALA A 143 10.08 0.08 -5.28
CA ALA A 143 9.63 -1.22 -4.78
C ALA A 143 10.35 -2.39 -5.48
N ASP A 144 10.49 -2.33 -6.81
CA ASP A 144 11.19 -3.37 -7.57
C ASP A 144 12.71 -3.39 -7.32
N ALA A 145 13.32 -2.23 -7.15
CA ALA A 145 14.72 -2.12 -6.75
C ALA A 145 14.94 -2.73 -5.36
N MET A 146 14.03 -2.49 -4.41
CA MET A 146 14.06 -3.08 -3.07
C MET A 146 13.90 -4.60 -3.12
N LEU A 147 12.97 -5.13 -3.91
CA LEU A 147 12.81 -6.57 -4.12
C LEU A 147 14.09 -7.18 -4.74
N THR A 148 14.70 -6.50 -5.70
CA THR A 148 15.95 -6.92 -6.33
C THR A 148 17.11 -6.96 -5.33
N ASP A 149 17.24 -5.95 -4.47
CA ASP A 149 18.26 -5.90 -3.43
C ASP A 149 18.02 -6.97 -2.35
N ALA A 150 16.79 -7.12 -1.85
CA ALA A 150 16.42 -8.13 -0.87
C ALA A 150 16.74 -9.55 -1.37
N ARG A 151 16.52 -9.80 -2.66
CA ARG A 151 16.91 -11.05 -3.30
C ARG A 151 18.43 -11.23 -3.36
N ARG A 152 19.19 -10.19 -3.74
CA ARG A 152 20.67 -10.25 -3.78
C ARG A 152 21.25 -10.53 -2.39
N ARG A 153 20.59 -10.03 -1.34
CA ARG A 153 20.92 -10.27 0.07
C ARG A 153 20.31 -11.54 0.65
N GLU A 154 19.73 -12.40 -0.19
CA GLU A 154 19.12 -13.67 0.22
C GLU A 154 18.08 -13.53 1.34
N ARG A 155 17.35 -12.40 1.36
CA ARG A 155 16.21 -12.18 2.28
C ARG A 155 14.92 -12.76 1.72
N VAL A 156 14.81 -12.81 0.40
CA VAL A 156 13.68 -13.37 -0.35
C VAL A 156 14.17 -14.17 -1.56
N VAL A 157 13.33 -15.08 -2.04
CA VAL A 157 13.56 -15.91 -3.23
C VAL A 157 12.48 -15.60 -4.26
N VAL A 158 12.84 -15.42 -5.53
CA VAL A 158 11.91 -15.11 -6.63
C VAL A 158 11.98 -16.20 -7.71
N ARG A 159 10.84 -16.84 -8.06
CA ARG A 159 10.75 -17.95 -9.02
C ARG A 159 9.49 -17.87 -9.91
N PRO A 160 9.60 -18.03 -11.25
CA PRO A 160 10.83 -18.05 -12.05
C PRO A 160 11.47 -16.67 -12.16
N ARG A 161 12.80 -16.61 -12.16
CA ARG A 161 13.62 -15.39 -11.97
C ARG A 161 13.30 -14.21 -12.90
N THR A 162 12.84 -14.48 -14.12
CA THR A 162 12.69 -13.51 -15.21
C THR A 162 11.24 -13.20 -15.56
N ASN A 163 10.26 -13.81 -14.89
CA ASN A 163 8.85 -13.58 -15.18
C ASN A 163 8.32 -12.42 -14.31
N PRO A 164 7.63 -11.41 -14.87
CA PRO A 164 6.89 -10.44 -14.07
C PRO A 164 5.86 -11.09 -13.14
N GLU A 165 5.29 -12.24 -13.50
CA GLU A 165 4.37 -13.06 -12.69
C GLU A 165 5.11 -14.03 -11.75
N ALA A 166 6.39 -13.78 -11.45
CA ALA A 166 7.17 -14.66 -10.58
C ALA A 166 6.63 -14.69 -9.16
N PHE A 167 6.61 -15.87 -8.55
CA PHE A 167 6.31 -16.04 -7.13
C PHE A 167 7.49 -15.62 -6.26
N VAL A 168 7.18 -14.99 -5.14
CA VAL A 168 8.13 -14.50 -4.14
C VAL A 168 7.92 -15.24 -2.82
N TYR A 169 9.02 -15.66 -2.22
CA TYR A 169 9.07 -16.44 -0.99
C TYR A 169 10.01 -15.78 0.01
N PRO A 170 9.76 -15.87 1.33
CA PRO A 170 10.80 -15.53 2.30
C PRO A 170 11.98 -16.49 2.09
N ALA A 171 13.21 -16.00 2.22
CA ALA A 171 14.35 -16.91 2.23
C ALA A 171 14.30 -17.82 3.46
N LYS A 172 14.98 -18.97 3.43
CA LYS A 172 15.13 -19.79 4.64
C LYS A 172 16.03 -19.04 5.63
N LEU A 173 15.78 -19.15 6.94
CA LEU A 173 16.83 -18.78 7.91
C LEU A 173 17.90 -19.86 7.76
N THR A 174 19.13 -19.48 7.40
CA THR A 174 20.28 -20.34 7.65
C THR A 174 20.56 -20.27 9.14
N GLU A 175 20.32 -21.38 9.84
CA GLU A 175 20.78 -21.61 11.21
C GLU A 175 22.30 -21.54 11.33
#